data_AF-A0A147I0J4-F1
#
_entry.id   AF-A0A147I0J4-F1
#
_cell.length_a   1.000
_cell.length_b   1.000
_cell.length_c   1.000
_cell.angle_alpha   90.00
_cell.angle_beta   90.00
_cell.angle_gamma   90.00
#
_symmetry.space_group_name_H-M   'P 1'
#
loop_
_entity.id
_entity.type
_entity.pdbx_description
1 polymer ?
#
loop_
_entity_poly.entity_id
_entity_poly.type
_entity_poly.pdbx_seq_one_letter_code
_entity_poly.pdbx_strand_id
1 'polypeptide(L)'
;MTIGPEELMAYADDALDPLRARRVEAAIAADPALGAEVERHRALRRRLEARFAPIAAEPVPARLAALIPANVVALPPARRGPAWWQAAAAMAACLVAGVTIGRMVDRGPVGATSGGLYARGALARALDDQPGGATADGVRVALSFRDHAQAYCRVFAAPVADGIACRDQHGWALRRTMPGTTPRGGGDYAQAGSSDAELMAAAQDMMAGEALDAAGERAARARGWR
;
A
#
# COMPACT_ATOMS: atom_id res chain seq x y z
N MET A 1 20.42 37.08 31.51
CA MET A 1 20.66 35.62 31.40
C MET A 1 21.79 35.29 32.35
N THR A 2 21.52 34.48 33.37
CA THR A 2 22.52 34.08 34.36
C THR A 2 23.31 32.89 33.79
N ILE A 3 24.64 32.95 33.80
CA ILE A 3 25.48 31.81 33.43
C ILE A 3 25.38 30.76 34.55
N GLY A 4 24.99 29.53 34.20
CA GLY A 4 24.87 28.43 35.15
C GLY A 4 26.24 27.87 35.58
N PRO A 5 26.33 27.23 36.76
CA PRO A 5 27.57 26.60 37.24
C PRO A 5 28.12 25.54 36.27
N GLU A 6 27.25 24.78 35.61
CA GLU A 6 27.61 23.79 34.58
C GLU A 6 28.26 24.43 33.34
N GLU A 7 27.84 25.65 32.98
CA GLU A 7 28.39 26.39 31.84
C GLU A 7 29.76 27.00 32.17
N LEU A 8 29.97 27.43 33.42
CA LEU A 8 31.30 27.87 33.90
C LEU A 8 32.31 26.72 33.98
N MET A 9 31.88 25.54 34.45
CA MET A 9 32.72 24.34 34.45
C MET A 9 33.09 23.92 33.02
N ALA A 10 32.12 23.88 32.11
CA ALA A 10 32.38 23.56 30.71
C ALA A 10 33.33 24.57 30.05
N TYR A 11 33.24 25.86 30.40
CA TYR A 11 34.20 26.87 29.96
C TYR A 11 35.61 26.64 30.55
N ALA A 12 35.72 26.23 31.81
CA ALA A 12 37.00 25.93 32.46
C ALA A 12 37.72 24.72 31.84
N ASP A 13 36.96 23.77 31.28
CA ASP A 13 37.43 22.55 30.61
C ASP A 13 37.56 22.69 29.08
N ASP A 14 37.42 23.90 28.53
CA ASP A 14 37.47 24.18 27.08
C ASP A 14 36.44 23.38 26.25
N ALA A 15 35.31 23.02 26.87
CA ALA A 15 34.27 22.15 26.31
C ALA A 15 33.05 22.91 25.74
N LEU A 16 33.11 24.25 25.64
CA LEU A 16 32.05 25.07 25.06
C LEU A 16 32.29 25.36 23.57
N ASP A 17 31.21 25.48 22.81
CA ASP A 17 31.28 26.03 21.45
C ASP A 17 31.66 27.52 21.47
N PRO A 18 32.20 28.07 20.36
CA PRO A 18 32.71 29.43 20.32
C PRO A 18 31.69 30.51 20.71
N LEU A 19 30.40 30.33 20.38
CA LEU A 19 29.36 31.30 20.69
C LEU A 19 29.03 31.31 22.20
N ARG A 20 29.03 30.13 22.83
CA ARG A 20 28.86 30.00 24.28
C ARG A 20 30.06 30.51 25.05
N ALA A 21 31.27 30.22 24.59
CA ALA A 21 32.50 30.74 25.19
C ALA A 21 32.51 32.28 25.23
N ARG A 22 32.15 32.95 24.12
CA ARG A 22 32.04 34.43 24.08
C ARG A 22 31.00 35.00 25.06
N ARG A 23 29.90 34.29 25.30
CA ARG A 23 28.90 34.70 26.29
C ARG A 23 29.44 34.62 27.71
N VAL A 24 30.18 33.56 28.03
CA VAL A 24 30.84 33.42 29.34
C VAL A 24 31.93 34.47 29.53
N GLU A 25 32.75 34.76 28.51
CA GLU A 25 33.75 35.84 28.54
C GLU A 25 33.12 37.20 28.83
N ALA A 26 32.00 37.54 28.18
CA ALA A 26 31.27 38.77 28.43
C ALA A 26 30.71 38.82 29.86
N ALA A 27 30.25 37.69 30.39
CA ALA A 27 29.78 37.60 31.77
C ALA A 27 30.92 37.76 32.79
N ILE A 28 32.11 37.19 32.53
CA ILE A 28 33.31 37.37 33.36
C ILE A 28 33.78 38.83 33.34
N ALA A 29 33.69 39.51 32.19
CA ALA A 29 34.02 40.94 32.09
C ALA A 29 33.07 41.82 32.92
N ALA A 30 31.81 41.39 33.08
CA ALA A 30 30.82 42.09 33.90
C ALA A 30 30.91 41.72 35.40
N ASP A 31 31.34 40.50 35.74
CA ASP A 31 31.49 40.01 37.10
C ASP A 31 32.81 39.25 37.31
N PRO A 32 33.82 39.89 37.94
CA PRO A 32 35.11 39.27 38.25
C PRO A 32 35.02 38.02 39.15
N ALA A 33 33.93 37.85 39.92
CA ALA A 33 33.74 36.68 40.78
C ALA A 33 33.60 35.38 39.96
N LEU A 34 32.98 35.47 38.78
CA LEU A 34 32.88 34.34 37.83
C LEU A 34 34.25 33.95 37.29
N GLY A 35 35.12 34.92 37.01
CA GLY A 35 36.51 34.67 36.61
C GLY A 35 37.30 33.94 37.70
N ALA A 36 37.10 34.32 38.97
CA ALA A 36 37.73 33.64 40.09
C ALA A 36 37.23 32.19 40.29
N GLU A 37 35.97 31.89 39.96
CA GLU A 37 35.45 30.51 39.97
C GLU A 37 36.06 29.66 38.85
N VAL A 38 36.13 30.20 37.63
CA VAL A 38 36.79 29.52 36.50
C VAL A 38 38.25 29.20 36.82
N GLU A 39 38.99 30.12 37.43
CA GLU A 39 40.37 29.86 37.84
C GLU A 39 40.48 28.82 38.96
N ARG A 40 39.49 28.70 39.86
CA ARG A 40 39.45 27.60 40.84
C ARG A 40 39.30 26.25 40.12
N HIS A 41 38.39 26.15 39.16
CA HIS A 41 38.21 24.93 38.35
C HIS A 41 39.47 24.56 37.57
N ARG A 42 40.10 25.54 36.89
CA ARG A 42 41.35 25.32 36.16
C ARG A 42 42.50 24.93 37.07
N ALA A 43 42.60 25.51 38.27
CA ALA A 43 43.61 25.13 39.25
C ALA A 43 43.41 23.70 39.76
N LEU A 44 42.15 23.28 39.98
CA LEU A 44 41.83 21.89 40.32
C LEU A 44 42.24 20.93 39.20
N ARG A 45 41.88 21.25 37.95
CA ARG A 45 42.27 20.47 36.77
C ARG A 45 43.78 20.28 36.69
N ARG A 46 44.56 21.36 36.82
CA ARG A 46 46.05 21.28 36.82
C ARG A 46 46.60 20.39 37.93
N ARG A 47 46.01 20.41 39.14
CA ARG A 47 46.43 19.53 40.25
C ARG A 47 46.16 18.07 39.96
N LEU A 48 44.99 17.76 39.40
CA LEU A 48 44.62 16.40 39.01
C LEU A 48 45.53 15.91 37.89
N GLU A 49 45.70 16.71 36.85
CA GLU A 49 46.59 16.41 35.72
C GLU A 49 48.01 16.11 36.20
N ALA A 50 48.59 16.96 37.04
CA ALA A 50 49.92 16.73 37.60
C ALA A 50 50.02 15.43 38.43
N ARG A 51 48.96 15.08 39.16
CA ARG A 51 48.93 13.86 39.99
C ARG A 51 48.82 12.59 39.16
N PHE A 52 48.04 12.62 38.07
CA PHE A 52 47.76 11.46 37.23
C PHE A 52 48.69 11.37 36.00
N ALA A 53 49.46 12.41 35.68
CA ALA A 53 50.42 12.40 34.58
C ALA A 53 51.39 11.20 34.60
N PRO A 54 51.93 10.75 35.75
CA PRO A 54 52.79 9.56 35.77
C PRO A 54 52.06 8.29 35.33
N ILE A 55 50.79 8.12 35.73
CA ILE A 55 49.97 6.97 35.36
C ILE A 55 49.62 7.03 33.86
N ALA A 56 49.30 8.22 33.35
CA ALA A 56 49.03 8.41 31.92
C ALA A 56 50.27 8.14 31.04
N ALA A 57 51.48 8.31 31.59
CA ALA A 57 52.75 8.04 30.91
C ALA A 57 53.18 6.57 30.99
N GLU A 58 52.51 5.71 31.77
CA GLU A 58 52.83 4.29 31.82
C GLU A 58 52.55 3.61 30.47
N PRO A 59 53.45 2.73 30.01
CA PRO A 59 53.22 1.97 28.78
C PRO A 59 52.03 1.03 28.97
N VAL A 60 51.22 0.88 27.91
CA VAL A 60 50.07 -0.03 27.92
C VAL A 60 50.56 -1.47 28.20
N PRO A 61 49.97 -2.19 29.18
CA PRO A 61 50.35 -3.56 29.49
C PRO A 61 50.28 -4.49 28.27
N ALA A 62 51.28 -5.36 28.11
CA ALA A 62 51.42 -6.23 26.93
C ALA A 62 50.17 -7.09 26.65
N ARG A 63 49.47 -7.55 27.69
CA ARG A 63 48.21 -8.32 27.57
C ARG A 63 47.09 -7.54 26.87
N LEU A 64 47.03 -6.21 27.05
CA LEU A 64 46.04 -5.34 26.42
C LEU A 64 46.48 -4.97 25.02
N ALA A 65 47.77 -4.68 24.82
CA ALA A 65 48.32 -4.43 23.49
C ALA A 65 48.10 -5.62 22.55
N ALA A 66 48.21 -6.86 23.05
CA ALA A 66 47.96 -8.08 22.27
C ALA A 66 46.49 -8.27 21.83
N LEU A 67 45.52 -7.58 22.46
CA LEU A 67 44.11 -7.62 22.06
C LEU A 67 43.78 -6.67 20.91
N ILE A 68 44.67 -5.72 20.60
CA ILE A 68 44.48 -4.78 19.50
C ILE A 68 45.03 -5.46 18.24
N PRO A 69 44.18 -5.93 17.31
CA PRO A 69 44.68 -6.45 16.05
C PRO A 69 45.47 -5.35 15.35
N ALA A 70 46.63 -5.68 14.77
CA ALA A 70 47.48 -4.73 14.01
C ALA A 70 46.78 -4.10 12.78
N ASN A 71 45.54 -4.49 12.53
CA ASN A 71 44.69 -3.98 11.48
C ASN A 71 43.90 -2.74 11.96
N VAL A 72 44.62 -1.64 12.20
CA VAL A 72 43.99 -0.32 12.31
C VAL A 72 43.67 0.14 10.89
N VAL A 73 42.51 -0.23 10.37
CA VAL A 73 41.99 0.35 9.13
C VAL A 73 41.46 1.74 9.47
N ALA A 74 41.95 2.77 8.79
CA ALA A 74 41.30 4.07 8.82
C ALA A 74 39.85 3.88 8.34
N LEU A 75 38.86 4.08 9.22
CA LEU A 75 37.46 4.10 8.81
C LEU A 75 37.33 5.26 7.82
N PRO A 76 37.06 4.99 6.52
CA PRO A 76 36.82 6.08 5.60
C PRO A 76 35.61 6.86 6.13
N PRO A 77 35.64 8.21 6.12
CA PRO A 77 34.46 8.98 6.48
C PRO A 77 33.31 8.46 5.64
N ALA A 78 32.23 8.00 6.29
CA ALA A 78 31.07 7.45 5.60
C ALA A 78 30.62 8.49 4.58
N ARG A 79 30.92 8.25 3.30
CA ARG A 79 30.43 9.07 2.21
C ARG A 79 28.93 8.81 2.15
N ARG A 80 28.17 9.62 2.89
CA ARG A 80 26.75 9.81 2.68
C ARG A 80 26.61 10.44 1.30
N GLY A 81 26.72 9.62 0.25
CA GLY A 81 26.20 9.99 -1.07
C GLY A 81 24.72 10.31 -0.93
N PRO A 82 24.09 10.96 -1.93
CA PRO A 82 22.70 11.38 -1.85
C PRO A 82 21.78 10.17 -1.95
N ALA A 83 21.74 9.35 -0.89
CA ALA A 83 20.92 8.17 -0.72
C ALA A 83 19.41 8.51 -0.76
N TRP A 84 19.06 9.80 -0.72
CA TRP A 84 17.69 10.28 -0.88
C TRP A 84 17.14 10.01 -2.29
N TRP A 85 17.95 10.05 -3.36
CA TRP A 85 17.48 9.70 -4.71
C TRP A 85 17.25 8.19 -4.84
N GLN A 86 18.10 7.37 -4.22
CA GLN A 86 17.95 5.92 -4.23
C GLN A 86 16.72 5.48 -3.42
N ALA A 87 16.50 6.11 -2.25
CA ALA A 87 15.29 5.90 -1.46
C ALA A 87 14.02 6.36 -2.21
N ALA A 88 14.07 7.52 -2.86
CA ALA A 88 12.96 8.01 -3.67
C ALA A 88 12.67 7.09 -4.88
N ALA A 89 13.71 6.59 -5.55
CA ALA A 89 13.57 5.66 -6.66
C ALA A 89 12.97 4.31 -6.22
N ALA A 90 13.39 3.79 -5.07
CA ALA A 90 12.83 2.56 -4.51
C ALA A 90 11.34 2.71 -4.16
N MET A 91 10.94 3.83 -3.54
CA MET A 91 9.52 4.09 -3.26
C MET A 91 8.69 4.25 -4.54
N ALA A 92 9.21 4.96 -5.55
CA ALA A 92 8.55 5.08 -6.83
C ALA A 92 8.38 3.72 -7.53
N ALA A 93 9.41 2.86 -7.49
CA ALA A 93 9.35 1.51 -8.04
C ALA A 93 8.30 0.64 -7.34
N CYS A 94 8.22 0.68 -6.01
CA CYS A 94 7.19 -0.03 -5.25
C CYS A 94 5.78 0.45 -5.60
N LEU A 95 5.58 1.76 -5.77
CA LEU A 95 4.28 2.32 -6.16
C LEU A 95 3.88 1.85 -7.57
N VAL A 96 4.80 1.91 -8.53
CA VAL A 96 4.56 1.45 -9.91
C VAL A 96 4.26 -0.05 -9.92
N ALA A 97 5.03 -0.86 -9.19
CA ALA A 97 4.78 -2.29 -9.05
C ALA A 97 3.41 -2.58 -8.44
N GLY A 98 3.06 -1.92 -7.33
CA GLY A 98 1.74 -2.08 -6.69
C GLY A 98 0.58 -1.68 -7.60
N VAL A 99 0.72 -0.57 -8.34
CA VAL A 99 -0.32 -0.08 -9.27
C VAL A 99 -0.48 -0.98 -10.50
N THR A 100 0.63 -1.50 -11.04
CA THR A 100 0.60 -2.40 -12.20
C THR A 100 0.01 -3.75 -11.83
N ILE A 101 0.48 -4.36 -10.74
CA ILE A 101 -0.06 -5.62 -10.21
C ILE A 101 -1.55 -5.43 -9.84
N GLY A 102 -1.89 -4.34 -9.13
CA GLY A 102 -3.26 -4.05 -8.72
C GLY A 102 -4.22 -3.74 -9.88
N ARG A 103 -3.73 -3.45 -11.09
CA ARG A 103 -4.54 -3.36 -12.32
C ARG A 103 -4.71 -4.70 -13.03
N MET A 104 -3.78 -5.63 -12.84
CA MET A 104 -3.85 -6.98 -13.39
C MET A 104 -4.73 -7.93 -12.56
N VAL A 105 -4.96 -7.63 -11.28
CA VAL A 105 -5.88 -8.39 -10.44
C VAL A 105 -7.32 -8.18 -10.90
N ASP A 106 -7.97 -9.27 -11.28
CA ASP A 106 -9.37 -9.29 -11.69
C ASP A 106 -10.26 -8.78 -10.54
N ARG A 107 -10.97 -7.67 -10.75
CA ARG A 107 -11.81 -7.02 -9.72
C ARG A 107 -13.19 -7.68 -9.56
N GLY A 108 -13.34 -8.89 -10.08
CA GLY A 108 -14.56 -9.67 -10.04
C GLY A 108 -15.42 -9.51 -11.30
N PRO A 109 -16.48 -10.33 -11.41
CA PRO A 109 -17.29 -10.45 -12.63
C PRO A 109 -18.21 -9.27 -12.89
N VAL A 110 -18.33 -8.32 -11.96
CA VAL A 110 -19.20 -7.15 -12.05
C VAL A 110 -18.39 -5.90 -11.75
N GLY A 111 -18.58 -4.85 -12.53
CA GLY A 111 -17.97 -3.56 -12.26
C GLY A 111 -18.93 -2.40 -12.43
N ALA A 112 -18.85 -1.45 -11.51
CA ALA A 112 -19.59 -0.20 -11.60
C ALA A 112 -18.95 0.76 -12.62
N THR A 113 -19.80 1.46 -13.35
CA THR A 113 -19.48 2.59 -14.23
C THR A 113 -20.43 3.75 -13.90
N SER A 114 -20.22 4.92 -14.50
CA SER A 114 -21.17 6.05 -14.37
C SER A 114 -22.58 5.71 -14.90
N GLY A 115 -22.72 4.72 -15.78
CA GLY A 115 -23.99 4.28 -16.35
C GLY A 115 -24.64 3.09 -15.65
N GLY A 116 -24.06 2.59 -14.55
CA GLY A 116 -24.57 1.45 -13.80
C GLY A 116 -23.60 0.28 -13.71
N LEU A 117 -24.13 -0.90 -13.37
CA LEU A 117 -23.37 -2.14 -13.20
C LEU A 117 -23.24 -2.88 -14.52
N TYR A 118 -22.02 -3.31 -14.85
CA TYR A 118 -21.71 -4.05 -16.07
C TYR A 118 -21.00 -5.36 -15.76
N ALA A 119 -21.26 -6.39 -16.55
CA ALA A 119 -20.46 -7.61 -16.51
C ALA A 119 -19.03 -7.34 -16.99
N ARG A 120 -18.05 -7.98 -16.35
CA ARG A 120 -16.62 -7.90 -16.67
C ARG A 120 -15.96 -9.28 -16.62
N GLY A 121 -14.74 -9.36 -17.15
CA GLY A 121 -13.88 -10.53 -17.02
C GLY A 121 -14.51 -11.81 -17.57
N ALA A 122 -14.58 -12.85 -16.73
CA ALA A 122 -15.17 -14.15 -17.10
C ALA A 122 -16.68 -14.06 -17.38
N LEU A 123 -17.44 -13.23 -16.64
CA LEU A 123 -18.89 -13.11 -16.85
C LEU A 123 -19.21 -12.46 -18.21
N ALA A 124 -18.49 -11.39 -18.58
CA ALA A 124 -18.68 -10.75 -19.88
C ALA A 124 -18.37 -11.72 -21.04
N ARG A 125 -17.27 -12.49 -20.93
CA ARG A 125 -16.91 -13.50 -21.94
C ARG A 125 -17.94 -14.62 -22.05
N ALA A 126 -18.46 -15.11 -20.92
CA ALA A 126 -19.53 -16.10 -20.93
C ALA A 126 -20.79 -15.55 -21.61
N LEU A 127 -21.17 -14.31 -21.31
CA LEU A 127 -22.32 -13.65 -21.96
C LEU A 127 -22.11 -13.38 -23.46
N ASP A 128 -20.87 -13.26 -23.93
CA ASP A 128 -20.57 -13.10 -25.36
C ASP A 128 -20.54 -14.44 -26.11
N ASP A 129 -19.84 -15.44 -25.55
CA ASP A 129 -19.41 -16.63 -26.31
C ASP A 129 -20.13 -17.93 -25.92
N GLN A 130 -20.75 -18.00 -24.76
CA GLN A 130 -21.37 -19.23 -24.32
C GLN A 130 -22.72 -19.43 -25.01
N PRO A 131 -23.07 -20.63 -25.51
CA PRO A 131 -24.43 -20.94 -25.93
C PRO A 131 -25.37 -21.06 -24.73
N GLY A 132 -26.66 -20.77 -24.93
CA GLY A 132 -27.70 -20.98 -23.92
C GLY A 132 -27.75 -22.44 -23.46
N GLY A 133 -27.96 -22.64 -22.15
CA GLY A 133 -27.97 -23.94 -21.48
C GLY A 133 -26.60 -24.50 -21.10
N ALA A 134 -25.50 -23.95 -21.63
CA ALA A 134 -24.15 -24.39 -21.24
C ALA A 134 -23.72 -23.77 -19.89
N THR A 135 -22.73 -24.39 -19.25
CA THR A 135 -22.03 -23.86 -18.07
C THR A 135 -20.52 -23.88 -18.33
N ALA A 136 -19.82 -22.76 -18.16
CA ALA A 136 -18.37 -22.65 -18.28
C ALA A 136 -17.84 -21.61 -17.28
N ASP A 137 -16.64 -21.83 -16.72
CA ASP A 137 -16.00 -20.94 -15.75
C ASP A 137 -16.90 -20.54 -14.56
N GLY A 138 -17.78 -21.45 -14.14
CA GLY A 138 -18.76 -21.22 -13.06
C GLY A 138 -19.96 -20.36 -13.45
N VAL A 139 -20.05 -19.88 -14.69
CA VAL A 139 -21.18 -19.12 -15.23
C VAL A 139 -22.06 -20.05 -16.07
N ARG A 140 -23.35 -20.13 -15.74
CA ARG A 140 -24.39 -20.79 -16.55
C ARG A 140 -25.23 -19.72 -17.21
N VAL A 141 -25.38 -19.78 -18.54
CA VAL A 141 -26.34 -18.92 -19.24
C VAL A 141 -27.60 -19.72 -19.49
N ALA A 142 -28.72 -19.31 -18.88
CA ALA A 142 -29.96 -20.06 -18.92
C ALA A 142 -30.73 -19.84 -20.23
N LEU A 143 -30.91 -18.58 -20.64
CA LEU A 143 -31.63 -18.22 -21.86
C LEU A 143 -31.17 -16.87 -22.41
N SER A 144 -31.48 -16.64 -23.69
CA SER A 144 -31.21 -15.40 -24.42
C SER A 144 -32.49 -14.90 -25.07
N PHE A 145 -32.75 -13.59 -25.07
CA PHE A 145 -33.99 -13.00 -25.59
C PHE A 145 -33.77 -11.56 -26.06
N ARG A 146 -34.81 -10.93 -26.63
CA ARG A 146 -34.86 -9.49 -26.93
C ARG A 146 -35.85 -8.79 -26.02
N ASP A 147 -35.46 -7.63 -25.49
CA ASP A 147 -36.37 -6.78 -24.72
C ASP A 147 -37.27 -5.91 -25.62
N HIS A 148 -38.19 -5.17 -25.01
CA HIS A 148 -39.08 -4.22 -25.72
C HIS A 148 -38.32 -3.10 -26.45
N ALA A 149 -37.08 -2.80 -26.07
CA ALA A 149 -36.19 -1.86 -26.74
C ALA A 149 -35.34 -2.52 -27.84
N GLN A 150 -35.60 -3.80 -28.17
CA GLN A 150 -34.86 -4.63 -29.12
C GLN A 150 -33.40 -4.91 -28.73
N ALA A 151 -33.02 -4.67 -27.48
CA ALA A 151 -31.71 -5.04 -26.95
C ALA A 151 -31.67 -6.54 -26.64
N TYR A 152 -30.53 -7.18 -26.91
CA TYR A 152 -30.31 -8.57 -26.55
C TYR A 152 -30.08 -8.70 -25.05
N CYS A 153 -30.84 -9.55 -24.38
CA CYS A 153 -30.72 -9.83 -22.95
C CYS A 153 -30.45 -11.32 -22.71
N ARG A 154 -29.68 -11.61 -21.66
CA ARG A 154 -29.33 -12.98 -21.26
C ARG A 154 -29.50 -13.16 -19.76
N VAL A 155 -30.11 -14.27 -19.37
CA VAL A 155 -30.23 -14.68 -17.96
C VAL A 155 -29.05 -15.57 -17.61
N PHE A 156 -28.34 -15.25 -16.54
CA PHE A 156 -27.16 -15.98 -16.10
C PHE A 156 -27.25 -16.35 -14.62
N ALA A 157 -26.55 -17.43 -14.26
CA ALA A 157 -26.26 -17.81 -12.89
C ALA A 157 -24.75 -17.93 -12.71
N ALA A 158 -24.21 -17.34 -11.65
CA ALA A 158 -22.77 -17.35 -11.36
C ALA A 158 -22.52 -17.40 -9.84
N PRO A 159 -21.31 -17.76 -9.37
CA PRO A 159 -21.12 -18.10 -7.96
C PRO A 159 -21.31 -16.92 -6.99
N VAL A 160 -21.19 -15.71 -7.51
CA VAL A 160 -21.32 -14.47 -6.73
C VAL A 160 -22.63 -13.73 -6.98
N ALA A 161 -23.26 -13.93 -8.14
CA ALA A 161 -24.49 -13.25 -8.52
C ALA A 161 -25.21 -14.01 -9.64
N ASP A 162 -26.53 -14.12 -9.52
CA ASP A 162 -27.42 -14.54 -10.59
C ASP A 162 -28.14 -13.30 -11.12
N GLY A 163 -28.51 -13.24 -12.40
CA GLY A 163 -29.09 -12.02 -12.94
C GLY A 163 -29.49 -12.01 -14.40
N ILE A 164 -29.96 -10.85 -14.84
CA ILE A 164 -30.28 -10.54 -16.24
C ILE A 164 -29.35 -9.42 -16.70
N ALA A 165 -28.62 -9.67 -17.78
CA ALA A 165 -27.77 -8.67 -18.42
C ALA A 165 -28.29 -8.36 -19.83
N CYS A 166 -28.38 -7.08 -20.19
CA CYS A 166 -28.76 -6.65 -21.53
C CYS A 166 -27.60 -5.94 -22.22
N ARG A 167 -27.45 -6.20 -23.52
CA ARG A 167 -26.40 -5.65 -24.36
C ARG A 167 -26.70 -4.20 -24.70
N ASP A 168 -25.73 -3.32 -24.45
CA ASP A 168 -25.73 -1.95 -24.90
C ASP A 168 -24.41 -1.61 -25.62
N GLN A 169 -24.19 -0.32 -25.90
CA GLN A 169 -23.00 0.18 -26.58
C GLN A 169 -21.68 0.04 -25.78
N HIS A 170 -21.75 -0.15 -24.47
CA HIS A 170 -20.59 -0.29 -23.57
C HIS A 170 -20.34 -1.74 -23.14
N GLY A 171 -21.33 -2.63 -23.28
CA GLY A 171 -21.21 -4.06 -22.99
C GLY A 171 -22.50 -4.65 -22.43
N TRP A 172 -22.37 -5.59 -21.50
CA TRP A 172 -23.49 -6.25 -20.85
C TRP A 172 -23.88 -5.50 -19.56
N ALA A 173 -24.91 -4.66 -19.64
CA ALA A 173 -25.45 -3.92 -18.51
C ALA A 173 -26.35 -4.83 -17.66
N LEU A 174 -26.09 -4.89 -16.35
CA LEU A 174 -26.87 -5.70 -15.41
C LEU A 174 -28.18 -4.95 -15.08
N ARG A 175 -29.32 -5.56 -15.44
CA ARG A 175 -30.65 -4.99 -15.22
C ARG A 175 -31.28 -5.50 -13.93
N ARG A 176 -31.00 -6.75 -13.58
CA ARG A 176 -31.37 -7.38 -12.32
C ARG A 176 -30.23 -8.27 -11.84
N THR A 177 -29.99 -8.25 -10.54
CA THR A 177 -28.99 -9.08 -9.88
C THR A 177 -29.54 -9.56 -8.55
N MET A 178 -29.33 -10.84 -8.26
CA MET A 178 -29.61 -11.46 -6.98
C MET A 178 -28.34 -12.16 -6.46
N PRO A 179 -28.23 -12.39 -5.14
CA PRO A 179 -27.15 -13.20 -4.59
C PRO A 179 -27.07 -14.56 -5.29
N GLY A 180 -25.87 -14.95 -5.73
CA GLY A 180 -25.66 -16.21 -6.43
C GLY A 180 -26.03 -17.44 -5.58
N THR A 181 -26.66 -18.44 -6.19
CA THR A 181 -27.26 -19.59 -5.49
C THR A 181 -26.25 -20.71 -5.15
N THR A 182 -24.96 -20.54 -5.44
CA THR A 182 -23.93 -21.53 -5.01
C THR A 182 -23.60 -21.38 -3.53
N PRO A 183 -23.70 -22.44 -2.72
CA PRO A 183 -23.49 -22.34 -1.27
C PRO A 183 -22.06 -21.91 -0.94
N ARG A 184 -21.91 -20.71 -0.36
CA ARG A 184 -20.77 -20.38 0.49
C ARG A 184 -20.99 -21.15 1.79
N GLY A 185 -20.08 -22.08 2.12
CA GLY A 185 -20.23 -22.96 3.27
C GLY A 185 -20.65 -22.22 4.54
N GLY A 186 -21.79 -22.62 5.12
CA GLY A 186 -22.30 -22.10 6.38
C GLY A 186 -23.82 -21.94 6.42
N GLY A 187 -24.53 -23.03 6.74
CA GLY A 187 -25.66 -23.02 7.68
C GLY A 187 -26.95 -22.23 7.42
N ASP A 188 -27.06 -21.39 6.40
CA ASP A 188 -28.31 -20.67 6.12
C ASP A 188 -29.13 -21.35 5.03
N TYR A 189 -30.40 -21.62 5.34
CA TYR A 189 -31.38 -22.21 4.42
C TYR A 189 -31.48 -21.37 3.13
N ALA A 190 -30.81 -21.81 2.06
CA ALA A 190 -31.02 -21.30 0.72
C ALA A 190 -32.07 -22.18 0.03
N GLN A 191 -33.25 -21.64 -0.25
CA GLN A 191 -34.26 -22.33 -1.05
C GLN A 191 -33.76 -22.40 -2.50
N ALA A 192 -33.18 -23.53 -2.89
CA ALA A 192 -32.74 -23.78 -4.25
C ALA A 192 -33.95 -23.67 -5.20
N GLY A 193 -33.99 -22.61 -6.02
CA GLY A 193 -34.99 -22.41 -7.08
C GLY A 193 -35.80 -21.12 -7.01
N SER A 194 -35.80 -20.37 -5.89
CA SER A 194 -36.57 -19.11 -5.82
C SER A 194 -35.98 -18.00 -6.69
N SER A 195 -34.65 -17.85 -6.68
CA SER A 195 -33.93 -16.88 -7.51
C SER A 195 -34.04 -17.19 -9.00
N ASP A 196 -33.95 -18.46 -9.41
CA ASP A 196 -34.10 -18.86 -10.81
C ASP A 196 -35.55 -18.59 -11.29
N ALA A 197 -36.56 -18.96 -10.51
CA ALA A 197 -37.96 -18.69 -10.84
C ALA A 197 -38.27 -17.18 -10.95
N GLU A 198 -37.76 -16.36 -10.02
CA GLU A 198 -37.94 -14.92 -10.06
C GLU A 198 -37.20 -14.27 -11.25
N LEU A 199 -36.00 -14.75 -11.59
CA LEU A 199 -35.29 -14.28 -12.80
C LEU A 199 -36.02 -14.68 -14.08
N MET A 200 -36.60 -15.88 -14.15
CA MET A 200 -37.37 -16.31 -15.32
C MET A 200 -38.65 -15.49 -15.48
N ALA A 201 -39.36 -15.21 -14.38
CA ALA A 201 -40.53 -14.33 -14.41
C ALA A 201 -40.13 -12.90 -14.85
N ALA A 202 -39.06 -12.35 -14.29
CA ALA A 202 -38.57 -11.04 -14.69
C ALA A 202 -38.08 -11.01 -16.16
N ALA A 203 -37.51 -12.10 -16.66
CA ALA A 203 -37.14 -12.22 -18.06
C ALA A 203 -38.39 -12.24 -18.95
N GLN A 204 -39.44 -12.97 -18.54
CA GLN A 204 -40.74 -12.99 -19.24
C GLN A 204 -41.37 -11.60 -19.33
N ASP A 205 -41.34 -10.83 -18.24
CA ASP A 205 -41.87 -9.45 -18.24
C ASP A 205 -41.06 -8.50 -19.13
N MET A 206 -39.75 -8.76 -19.30
CA MET A 206 -38.88 -7.93 -20.14
C MET A 206 -38.93 -8.32 -21.63
N MET A 207 -39.37 -9.54 -21.95
CA MET A 207 -39.33 -10.13 -23.29
C MET A 207 -40.33 -9.48 -24.25
N ALA A 208 -39.85 -9.00 -25.40
CA ALA A 208 -40.71 -8.51 -26.48
C ALA A 208 -41.32 -9.61 -27.35
N GLY A 209 -41.01 -10.88 -27.05
CA GLY A 209 -41.41 -12.05 -27.83
C GLY A 209 -40.84 -13.31 -27.21
N GLU A 210 -40.66 -14.36 -28.02
CA GLU A 210 -40.10 -15.62 -27.54
C GLU A 210 -38.59 -15.51 -27.27
N ALA A 211 -38.09 -16.40 -26.41
CA ALA A 211 -36.66 -16.59 -26.24
C ALA A 211 -36.01 -17.00 -27.57
N LEU A 212 -34.76 -16.60 -27.77
CA LEU A 212 -33.98 -16.97 -28.94
C LEU A 212 -33.77 -18.47 -28.96
N ASP A 213 -34.08 -19.09 -30.09
CA ASP A 213 -33.69 -20.46 -30.37
C ASP A 213 -32.18 -20.55 -30.63
N ALA A 214 -31.67 -21.78 -30.74
CA ALA A 214 -30.25 -22.01 -30.93
C ALA A 214 -29.70 -21.37 -32.22
N ALA A 215 -30.51 -21.27 -33.28
CA ALA A 215 -30.11 -20.63 -34.54
C ALA A 215 -30.05 -19.11 -34.41
N GLY A 216 -31.08 -18.50 -33.82
CA GLY A 216 -31.17 -17.07 -33.54
C GLY A 216 -30.07 -16.59 -32.60
N GLU A 217 -29.76 -17.38 -31.56
CA GLU A 217 -28.65 -17.08 -30.66
C GLU A 217 -27.30 -17.15 -31.38
N ARG A 218 -27.03 -18.20 -32.17
CA ARG A 218 -25.80 -18.28 -32.96
C ARG A 218 -25.65 -17.10 -33.91
N ALA A 219 -26.74 -16.68 -34.56
CA ALA A 219 -26.73 -15.53 -35.46
C ALA A 219 -26.48 -14.21 -34.69
N ALA A 220 -27.08 -14.04 -33.52
CA ALA A 220 -26.84 -12.88 -32.66
C ALA A 220 -25.38 -12.80 -32.21
N ARG A 221 -24.80 -13.93 -31.77
CA ARG A 221 -23.38 -14.04 -31.40
C ARG A 221 -22.45 -13.74 -32.57
N ALA A 222 -22.72 -14.28 -33.75
CA ALA A 222 -21.91 -14.03 -34.95
C ALA A 222 -21.91 -12.54 -35.36
N ARG A 223 -22.97 -11.79 -35.04
CA ARG A 223 -23.06 -10.33 -35.25
C ARG A 223 -22.56 -9.51 -34.05
N GLY A 224 -22.00 -10.15 -33.02
CA GLY A 224 -21.52 -9.47 -31.82
C GLY A 224 -22.63 -8.84 -30.98
N TRP A 225 -23.82 -9.46 -30.98
CA TRP A 225 -25.01 -9.01 -30.26
C TRP A 225 -25.51 -7.63 -30.71
N ARG A 226 -25.49 -7.40 -32.03
CA ARG A 226 -26.05 -6.24 -32.73
C ARG A 226 -27.31 -6.61 -33.51
#